data_AF-A0A7L8D288-F1
#
_entry.id   AF-A0A7L8D288-F1
#
_cell.length_a   1.000
_cell.length_b   1.000
_cell.length_c   1.000
_cell.angle_alpha   90.00
_cell.angle_beta   90.00
_cell.angle_gamma   90.00
#
_symmetry.space_group_name_H-M   'P 1'
#
loop_
_entity.id
_entity.type
_entity.pdbx_description
1 polymer ?
#
loop_
_entity_poly.entity_id
_entity_poly.type
_entity_poly.pdbx_seq_one_letter_code
_entity_poly.pdbx_strand_id
1 'polypeptide(L)'
;MIFRRKLETATAEEETPRTSLREMWTDRLGALSTRSLQILLVITLTALIVYAMVQLRIAVIPLLLAIIIAAAFSPVIRWMRARGLPALAAAWITLLGSLLSLGGIVTAIVFAVRSQWAELWEQAQTGFDQLIEFVQGLPLPLDTIDFDELSDQAIDFVTSAQFGSGALSGAVAVGEFVTGFLLFLVILFFFLKDGDKIWAFFLQPLKAKQQARGQRVGRTAVTTLGGYVRGTSIVALVDAVGIGVALWILGVPLALPLAVIVFIAAFIPIVGATVAGALAALVALVAVSPFVALVVVIVVIAINQLEGNLLQPVVMAQSLKLHPLVILLALSAGTILGGIVGAVLSVPIAATAWAIVKTWDKPDWQLEQPAPRRKAAKG
;
A
#
# COMPACT_ATOMS: atom_id res chain seq x y z
N MET A 1 -48.08 86.75 -11.24
CA MET A 1 -48.78 85.73 -12.07
C MET A 1 -47.73 85.04 -12.92
N ILE A 2 -47.01 84.00 -12.47
CA ILE A 2 -47.45 82.74 -11.85
C ILE A 2 -48.57 82.11 -12.69
N PHE A 3 -48.36 80.85 -13.11
CA PHE A 3 -49.26 79.96 -13.86
C PHE A 3 -49.16 79.92 -15.40
N ARG A 4 -48.08 79.29 -15.89
CA ARG A 4 -48.21 78.17 -16.85
C ARG A 4 -46.97 77.28 -16.82
N ARG A 5 -46.70 76.74 -15.63
CA ARG A 5 -45.78 75.63 -15.37
C ARG A 5 -46.68 74.44 -15.02
N LYS A 6 -46.96 73.58 -15.99
CA LYS A 6 -47.52 72.22 -15.85
C LYS A 6 -48.02 71.80 -17.23
N LEU A 7 -47.22 71.03 -17.96
CA LEU A 7 -47.65 69.97 -18.89
C LEU A 7 -46.43 69.16 -19.39
N GLU A 8 -45.45 68.92 -18.53
CA GLU A 8 -44.31 68.02 -18.79
C GLU A 8 -44.08 67.12 -17.57
N THR A 9 -45.06 66.29 -17.23
CA THR A 9 -44.89 65.23 -16.22
C THR A 9 -45.78 64.04 -16.56
N ALA A 10 -45.27 63.19 -17.45
CA ALA A 10 -45.62 61.78 -17.69
C ALA A 10 -44.89 61.44 -19.00
N THR A 11 -43.81 60.66 -19.05
CA THR A 11 -43.51 59.40 -18.39
C THR A 11 -42.00 59.23 -18.34
N ALA A 12 -41.38 59.40 -17.17
CA ALA A 12 -40.07 58.81 -16.94
C ALA A 12 -40.35 57.35 -16.54
N GLU A 13 -40.31 56.43 -17.49
CA GLU A 13 -40.14 55.02 -17.16
C GLU A 13 -38.82 54.90 -16.39
N GLU A 14 -38.91 54.57 -15.11
CA GLU A 14 -37.76 54.03 -14.37
C GLU A 14 -37.34 52.75 -15.08
N GLU A 15 -36.37 52.84 -15.99
CA GLU A 15 -35.63 51.68 -16.46
C GLU A 15 -34.92 51.06 -15.24
N THR A 16 -35.56 50.07 -14.62
CA THR A 16 -34.90 49.16 -13.70
C THR A 16 -33.63 48.65 -14.41
N PRO A 17 -32.42 48.81 -13.84
CA PRO A 17 -31.21 48.38 -14.51
C PRO A 17 -31.32 46.88 -14.74
N ARG A 18 -31.48 46.47 -16.01
CA ARG A 18 -31.49 45.07 -16.40
C ARG A 18 -30.06 44.57 -16.18
N THR A 19 -29.80 43.98 -15.02
CA THR A 19 -28.54 43.31 -14.72
C THR A 19 -28.26 42.33 -15.84
N SER A 20 -27.15 42.55 -16.56
CA SER A 20 -26.82 41.68 -17.68
C SER A 20 -26.42 40.30 -17.14
N LEU A 21 -26.78 39.22 -17.83
CA LEU A 21 -26.38 37.85 -17.46
C LEU A 21 -24.84 37.71 -17.29
N ARG A 22 -24.07 38.57 -17.95
CA ARG A 22 -22.62 38.67 -17.79
C ARG A 22 -22.21 39.23 -16.43
N GLU A 23 -22.86 40.28 -15.93
CA GLU A 23 -22.54 40.89 -14.64
C GLU A 23 -22.82 39.93 -13.46
N MET A 24 -23.90 39.15 -13.55
CA MET A 24 -24.23 38.11 -12.56
C MET A 24 -23.15 37.01 -12.44
N TRP A 25 -22.44 36.71 -13.53
CA TRP A 25 -21.38 35.70 -13.56
C TRP A 25 -20.01 36.23 -13.14
N THR A 26 -19.78 37.54 -13.25
CA THR A 26 -18.54 38.20 -12.80
C THR A 26 -18.59 38.68 -11.35
N ASP A 27 -19.79 38.72 -10.75
CA ASP A 27 -19.97 39.08 -9.35
C ASP A 27 -19.35 38.05 -8.39
N ARG A 28 -19.15 38.43 -7.12
CA ARG A 28 -18.59 37.55 -6.09
C ARG A 28 -19.33 36.21 -5.98
N LEU A 29 -20.64 36.21 -6.22
CA LEU A 29 -21.49 35.02 -6.27
C LEU A 29 -21.25 34.17 -7.52
N GLY A 30 -20.98 34.77 -8.68
CA GLY A 30 -20.62 34.06 -9.92
C GLY A 30 -19.24 33.39 -9.84
N ALA A 31 -18.27 34.04 -9.19
CA ALA A 31 -16.97 33.45 -8.88
C ALA A 31 -17.07 32.28 -7.87
N LEU A 32 -17.95 32.39 -6.86
CA LEU A 32 -18.25 31.30 -5.93
C LEU A 32 -18.98 30.14 -6.61
N SER A 33 -19.94 30.43 -7.50
CA SER A 33 -20.68 29.43 -8.27
C SER A 33 -19.77 28.65 -9.22
N THR A 34 -18.91 29.34 -9.97
CA THR A 34 -17.94 28.69 -10.87
C THR A 34 -16.92 27.84 -10.11
N ARG A 35 -16.41 28.30 -8.96
CA ARG A 35 -15.52 27.48 -8.11
C ARG A 35 -16.25 26.29 -7.49
N SER A 36 -17.48 26.47 -7.04
CA SER A 36 -18.32 25.39 -6.51
C SER A 36 -18.61 24.34 -7.58
N LEU A 37 -18.90 24.77 -8.81
CA LEU A 37 -19.08 23.89 -9.98
C LEU A 37 -17.79 23.13 -10.31
N GLN A 38 -16.64 23.80 -10.30
CA GLN A 38 -15.34 23.15 -10.52
C GLN A 38 -15.05 22.10 -9.44
N ILE A 39 -15.33 22.40 -8.17
CA ILE A 39 -15.17 21.46 -7.06
C ILE A 39 -16.12 20.27 -7.21
N LEU A 40 -17.40 20.51 -7.49
CA LEU A 40 -18.39 19.47 -7.74
C LEU A 40 -17.99 18.57 -8.92
N LEU A 41 -17.47 19.16 -9.99
CA LEU A 41 -17.02 18.44 -11.17
C LEU A 41 -15.81 17.56 -10.83
N VAL A 42 -14.82 18.08 -10.09
CA VAL A 42 -13.66 17.30 -9.63
C VAL A 42 -14.10 16.16 -8.71
N ILE A 43 -15.01 16.41 -7.76
CA ILE A 43 -15.55 15.38 -6.85
C ILE A 43 -16.28 14.30 -7.67
N THR A 44 -17.14 14.70 -8.60
CA THR A 44 -17.90 13.78 -9.44
C THR A 44 -16.99 12.95 -10.33
N LEU A 45 -15.98 13.56 -10.97
CA LEU A 45 -15.00 12.85 -11.79
C LEU A 45 -14.20 11.85 -10.93
N THR A 46 -13.79 12.28 -9.73
CA THR A 46 -13.06 11.43 -8.79
C THR A 46 -13.92 10.25 -8.36
N ALA A 47 -15.18 10.49 -7.99
CA ALA A 47 -16.13 9.45 -7.61
C ALA A 47 -16.39 8.47 -8.76
N LEU A 48 -16.53 8.95 -9.99
CA LEU A 48 -16.71 8.12 -11.18
C LEU A 48 -15.47 7.25 -11.46
N ILE A 49 -14.26 7.83 -11.35
CA ILE A 49 -13.00 7.09 -11.47
C ILE A 49 -12.92 6.01 -10.40
N VAL A 50 -13.22 6.34 -9.13
CA VAL A 50 -13.23 5.37 -8.03
C VAL A 50 -14.25 4.26 -8.30
N TYR A 51 -15.46 4.59 -8.75
CA TYR A 51 -16.49 3.61 -9.10
C TYR A 51 -16.03 2.68 -10.23
N ALA A 52 -15.46 3.24 -11.30
CA ALA A 52 -14.89 2.46 -12.40
C ALA A 52 -13.73 1.58 -11.93
N MET A 53 -12.86 2.08 -11.04
CA MET A 53 -11.76 1.30 -10.47
C MET A 53 -12.26 0.13 -9.61
N VAL A 54 -13.36 0.31 -8.88
CA VAL A 54 -14.00 -0.74 -8.09
C VAL A 54 -14.61 -1.81 -8.98
N GLN A 55 -15.20 -1.44 -10.13
CA GLN A 55 -15.73 -2.41 -11.08
C GLN A 55 -14.62 -3.18 -11.82
N LEU A 56 -13.44 -2.58 -11.96
CA LEU A 56 -12.29 -3.13 -12.68
C LEU A 56 -11.18 -3.65 -11.74
N ARG A 57 -11.53 -4.10 -10.53
CA ARG A 57 -10.57 -4.60 -9.52
C ARG A 57 -9.54 -5.59 -10.08
N ILE A 58 -9.99 -6.52 -10.93
CA ILE A 58 -9.14 -7.52 -11.61
C ILE A 58 -8.00 -6.89 -12.43
N ALA A 59 -8.18 -5.67 -12.95
CA ALA A 59 -7.14 -4.97 -13.72
C ALA A 59 -6.39 -3.93 -12.87
N VAL A 60 -7.09 -3.24 -11.97
CA VAL A 60 -6.53 -2.12 -11.19
C VAL A 60 -5.46 -2.58 -10.20
N ILE A 61 -5.72 -3.67 -9.46
CA ILE A 61 -4.75 -4.18 -8.48
C ILE A 61 -3.44 -4.62 -9.16
N PRO A 62 -3.48 -5.46 -10.22
CA PRO A 62 -2.29 -5.77 -11.01
C PRO A 62 -1.57 -4.55 -11.57
N LEU A 63 -2.31 -3.55 -12.08
CA LEU A 63 -1.74 -2.31 -12.59
C LEU A 63 -0.98 -1.54 -11.52
N LEU A 64 -1.59 -1.34 -10.35
CA LEU A 64 -0.97 -0.63 -9.23
C LEU A 64 0.27 -1.36 -8.75
N LEU A 65 0.18 -2.68 -8.53
CA LEU A 65 1.34 -3.51 -8.18
C LEU A 65 2.45 -3.38 -9.21
N ALA A 66 2.13 -3.47 -10.50
CA ALA A 66 3.10 -3.36 -11.57
C ALA A 66 3.82 -2.01 -11.59
N ILE A 67 3.10 -0.90 -11.39
CA ILE A 67 3.69 0.45 -11.32
C ILE A 67 4.62 0.56 -10.11
N ILE A 68 4.19 0.08 -8.95
CA ILE A 68 4.95 0.14 -7.70
C ILE A 68 6.24 -0.67 -7.80
N ILE A 69 6.13 -1.92 -8.28
CA ILE A 69 7.28 -2.81 -8.45
C ILE A 69 8.21 -2.29 -9.55
N ALA A 70 7.69 -1.80 -10.68
CA ALA A 70 8.50 -1.16 -11.72
C ALA A 70 9.28 0.05 -11.18
N ALA A 71 8.64 0.87 -10.34
CA ALA A 71 9.30 2.01 -9.69
C ALA A 71 10.41 1.55 -8.73
N ALA A 72 10.21 0.46 -7.99
CA ALA A 72 11.22 -0.14 -7.11
C ALA A 72 12.44 -0.64 -7.90
N PHE A 73 12.22 -1.28 -9.04
CA PHE A 73 13.29 -1.79 -9.92
C PHE A 73 13.90 -0.74 -10.86
N SER A 74 13.38 0.49 -10.89
CA SER A 74 13.90 1.60 -11.70
C SER A 74 15.42 1.80 -11.60
N PRO A 75 16.08 1.74 -10.41
CA PRO A 75 17.53 1.87 -10.32
C PRO A 75 18.27 0.72 -11.02
N VAL A 76 17.78 -0.50 -10.90
CA VAL A 76 18.35 -1.71 -11.53
C VAL A 76 18.28 -1.58 -13.05
N ILE A 77 17.09 -1.27 -13.58
CA ILE A 77 16.89 -1.05 -15.01
C ILE A 77 17.80 0.07 -15.55
N ARG A 78 17.88 1.21 -14.84
CA ARG A 78 18.74 2.33 -15.25
C ARG A 78 20.21 1.96 -15.25
N TRP A 79 20.68 1.21 -14.25
CA TRP A 79 22.05 0.71 -14.17
C TRP A 79 22.37 -0.25 -15.31
N MET A 80 21.47 -1.17 -15.65
CA MET A 80 21.66 -2.09 -16.78
C MET A 80 21.73 -1.35 -18.11
N ARG A 81 20.82 -0.39 -18.33
CA ARG A 81 20.81 0.44 -19.54
C ARG A 81 22.03 1.34 -19.65
N ALA A 82 22.52 1.87 -18.53
CA ALA A 82 23.76 2.66 -18.48
C ALA A 82 25.00 1.83 -18.89
N ARG A 83 24.95 0.50 -18.72
CA ARG A 83 25.98 -0.44 -19.20
C ARG A 83 25.78 -0.89 -20.65
N GLY A 84 24.83 -0.30 -21.37
CA GLY A 84 24.57 -0.56 -22.78
C GLY A 84 23.56 -1.69 -23.07
N LEU A 85 22.93 -2.29 -22.05
CA LEU A 85 21.93 -3.33 -22.29
C LEU A 85 20.67 -2.73 -22.95
N PRO A 86 20.11 -3.37 -24.00
CA PRO A 86 18.89 -2.90 -24.63
C PRO A 86 17.71 -3.01 -23.65
N ALA A 87 16.75 -2.11 -23.78
CA ALA A 87 15.60 -2.02 -22.88
C ALA A 87 14.83 -3.35 -22.72
N LEU A 88 14.75 -4.14 -23.80
CA LEU A 88 14.11 -5.45 -23.80
C LEU A 88 14.84 -6.47 -22.91
N ALA A 89 16.16 -6.55 -23.02
CA ALA A 89 16.97 -7.48 -22.21
C ALA A 89 16.95 -7.08 -20.73
N ALA A 90 17.09 -5.78 -20.45
CA ALA A 90 17.00 -5.27 -19.07
C ALA A 90 15.66 -5.61 -18.41
N ALA A 91 14.55 -5.47 -19.14
CA ALA A 91 13.22 -5.82 -18.66
C ALA A 91 13.08 -7.32 -18.37
N TRP A 92 13.46 -8.20 -19.31
CA TRP A 92 13.37 -9.64 -19.12
C TRP A 92 14.26 -10.15 -17.99
N ILE A 93 15.51 -9.70 -17.92
CA ILE A 93 16.43 -10.09 -16.84
C ILE A 93 15.89 -9.66 -15.49
N THR A 94 15.35 -8.45 -15.39
CA THR A 94 14.77 -7.96 -14.13
C THR A 94 13.52 -8.74 -13.77
N LEU A 95 12.63 -8.98 -14.74
CA LEU A 95 11.38 -9.73 -14.52
C LEU A 95 11.68 -11.18 -14.09
N LEU A 96 12.45 -11.91 -14.88
CA LEU A 96 12.81 -13.30 -14.59
C LEU A 96 13.67 -13.40 -13.34
N GLY A 97 14.62 -12.50 -13.15
CA GLY A 97 15.44 -12.45 -11.94
C GLY A 97 14.61 -12.21 -10.67
N SER A 98 13.60 -11.33 -10.73
CA SER A 98 12.68 -11.09 -9.62
C SER A 98 11.74 -12.27 -9.36
N LEU A 99 11.28 -12.96 -10.42
CA LEU A 99 10.44 -14.14 -10.29
C LEU A 99 11.22 -15.33 -9.72
N LEU A 100 12.46 -15.52 -10.16
CA LEU A 100 13.35 -16.55 -9.64
C LEU A 100 13.75 -16.28 -8.20
N SER A 101 14.04 -15.03 -7.82
CA SER A 101 14.39 -14.70 -6.44
C SER A 101 13.20 -14.87 -5.50
N LEU A 102 12.03 -14.33 -5.84
CA LEU A 102 10.81 -14.48 -5.05
C LEU A 102 10.36 -15.94 -5.00
N GLY A 103 10.33 -16.62 -6.15
CA GLY A 103 9.98 -18.04 -6.24
C GLY A 103 10.95 -18.92 -5.45
N GLY A 104 12.24 -18.61 -5.48
CA GLY A 104 13.26 -19.29 -4.67
C GLY A 104 13.05 -19.09 -3.18
N ILE A 105 12.75 -17.87 -2.73
CA ILE A 105 12.43 -17.57 -1.33
C ILE A 105 11.17 -18.34 -0.89
N VAL A 106 10.06 -18.22 -1.65
CA VAL A 106 8.80 -18.94 -1.35
C VAL A 106 9.03 -20.45 -1.31
N THR A 107 9.80 -20.99 -2.25
CA THR A 107 10.14 -22.42 -2.28
C THR A 107 10.93 -22.82 -1.04
N ALA A 108 11.96 -22.05 -0.66
CA ALA A 108 12.75 -22.32 0.55
C ALA A 108 11.88 -22.30 1.82
N ILE A 109 10.93 -21.36 1.89
CA ILE A 109 9.96 -21.26 2.99
C ILE A 109 9.07 -22.51 3.04
N VAL A 110 8.46 -22.88 1.90
CA VAL A 110 7.58 -24.04 1.82
C VAL A 110 8.33 -25.31 2.22
N PHE A 111 9.58 -25.48 1.77
CA PHE A 111 10.41 -26.59 2.19
C PHE A 111 10.72 -26.55 3.70
N ALA A 112 11.07 -25.39 4.25
CA ALA A 112 11.34 -25.24 5.68
C ALA A 112 10.11 -25.60 6.52
N VAL A 113 8.94 -25.05 6.20
CA VAL A 113 7.68 -25.35 6.88
C VAL A 113 7.31 -26.83 6.74
N ARG A 114 7.43 -27.39 5.53
CA ARG A 114 7.14 -28.81 5.29
C ARG A 114 8.06 -29.73 6.09
N SER A 115 9.35 -29.39 6.20
CA SER A 115 10.32 -30.18 6.96
C SER A 115 10.04 -30.18 8.47
N GLN A 116 9.38 -29.13 8.96
CA GLN A 116 9.04 -28.95 10.38
C GLN A 116 7.56 -29.24 10.68
N TRP A 117 6.78 -29.70 9.68
CA TRP A 117 5.33 -29.82 9.79
C TRP A 117 4.87 -30.76 10.92
N ALA A 118 5.55 -31.90 11.08
CA ALA A 118 5.23 -32.86 12.13
C ALA A 118 5.45 -32.27 13.53
N GLU A 119 6.55 -31.55 13.73
CA GLU A 119 6.89 -30.89 15.00
C GLU A 119 5.96 -29.70 15.28
N LEU A 120 5.63 -28.91 14.24
CA LEU A 120 4.59 -27.88 14.27
C LEU A 120 3.26 -28.44 14.78
N TRP A 121 2.85 -29.58 14.23
CA TRP A 121 1.60 -30.23 14.57
C TRP A 121 1.58 -30.74 16.01
N GLU A 122 2.64 -31.42 16.44
CA GLU A 122 2.77 -31.93 17.80
C GLU A 122 2.80 -30.80 18.85
N GLN A 123 3.55 -29.72 18.58
CA GLN A 123 3.59 -28.55 19.46
C GLN A 123 2.25 -27.81 19.50
N ALA A 124 1.54 -27.74 18.36
CA ALA A 124 0.21 -27.15 18.32
C ALA A 124 -0.80 -27.95 19.15
N GLN A 125 -0.77 -29.28 19.08
CA GLN A 125 -1.59 -30.15 19.93
C GLN A 125 -1.26 -29.95 21.41
N THR A 126 0.03 -30.05 21.77
CA THR A 126 0.50 -29.87 23.15
C THR A 126 0.09 -28.50 23.73
N GLY A 127 0.23 -27.42 22.95
CA GLY A 127 -0.17 -26.08 23.37
C GLY A 127 -1.67 -25.92 23.52
N PHE A 128 -2.44 -26.56 22.64
CA PHE A 128 -3.89 -26.57 22.73
C PHE A 128 -4.36 -27.32 23.99
N ASP A 129 -3.75 -28.46 24.30
CA ASP A 129 -4.05 -29.24 25.51
C ASP A 129 -3.74 -28.46 26.79
N GLN A 130 -2.59 -27.79 26.86
CA GLN A 130 -2.23 -26.93 28.00
C GLN A 130 -3.18 -25.73 28.15
N LEU A 131 -3.64 -25.16 27.02
CA LEU A 131 -4.57 -24.04 27.03
C LEU A 131 -5.96 -24.49 27.50
N ILE A 132 -6.41 -25.68 27.08
CA ILE A 132 -7.60 -26.33 27.60
C ILE A 132 -7.46 -26.57 29.10
N GLU A 133 -6.36 -27.16 29.56
CA GLU A 133 -6.12 -27.45 30.98
C GLU A 133 -6.13 -26.16 31.82
N PHE A 134 -5.51 -25.08 31.33
CA PHE A 134 -5.55 -23.77 31.95
C PHE A 134 -6.98 -23.21 32.03
N VAL A 135 -7.74 -23.31 30.93
CA VAL A 135 -9.13 -22.83 30.83
C VAL A 135 -10.10 -23.67 31.67
N GLN A 136 -9.91 -24.97 31.76
CA GLN A 136 -10.65 -25.89 32.65
C GLN A 136 -10.31 -25.66 34.12
N GLY A 137 -9.12 -25.14 34.42
CA GLY A 137 -8.74 -24.66 35.74
C GLY A 137 -9.44 -23.35 36.17
N LEU A 138 -10.11 -22.64 35.25
CA LEU A 138 -11.00 -21.54 35.62
C LEU A 138 -12.37 -22.09 36.09
N PRO A 139 -13.05 -21.41 37.03
CA PRO A 139 -14.39 -21.80 37.49
C PRO A 139 -15.45 -21.41 36.44
N LEU A 140 -15.31 -21.93 35.22
CA LEU A 140 -16.23 -21.78 34.11
C LEU A 140 -16.76 -23.18 33.73
N PRO A 141 -18.08 -23.36 33.60
CA PRO A 141 -18.66 -24.65 33.25
C PRO A 141 -18.42 -24.91 31.75
N LEU A 142 -17.39 -25.69 31.40
CA LEU A 142 -16.99 -25.97 30.02
C LEU A 142 -17.08 -27.47 29.65
N ASP A 143 -17.77 -28.27 30.45
CA ASP A 143 -17.92 -29.74 30.31
C ASP A 143 -18.77 -30.20 29.10
N THR A 144 -19.03 -29.34 28.11
CA THR A 144 -20.08 -29.58 27.09
C THR A 144 -19.58 -29.69 25.65
N ILE A 145 -18.27 -29.68 25.41
CA ILE A 145 -17.74 -29.78 24.04
C ILE A 145 -17.48 -31.24 23.70
N ASP A 146 -18.38 -31.82 22.91
CA ASP A 146 -18.30 -33.20 22.44
C ASP A 146 -17.51 -33.26 21.12
N PHE A 147 -16.33 -33.88 21.15
CA PHE A 147 -15.40 -33.90 20.02
C PHE A 147 -15.83 -34.86 18.90
N ASP A 148 -16.65 -35.86 19.21
CA ASP A 148 -17.21 -36.78 18.21
C ASP A 148 -18.28 -36.08 17.35
N GLU A 149 -19.12 -35.24 17.95
CA GLU A 149 -20.11 -34.42 17.24
C GLU A 149 -19.44 -33.38 16.32
N LEU A 150 -18.30 -32.81 16.75
CA LEU A 150 -17.49 -31.92 15.92
C LEU A 150 -16.86 -32.65 14.71
N SER A 151 -16.46 -33.90 14.88
CA SER A 151 -15.88 -34.72 13.82
C SER A 151 -16.93 -35.11 12.77
N ASP A 152 -18.11 -35.54 13.21
CA ASP A 152 -19.24 -35.85 12.31
C ASP A 152 -19.75 -34.60 11.57
N GLN A 153 -19.84 -33.45 12.26
CA GLN A 153 -20.16 -32.17 11.61
C GLN A 153 -19.11 -31.75 10.58
N ALA A 154 -17.83 -32.05 10.80
CA ALA A 154 -16.78 -31.78 9.82
C ALA A 154 -16.91 -32.67 8.58
N ILE A 155 -17.24 -33.96 8.74
CA ILE A 155 -17.45 -34.89 7.63
C ILE A 155 -18.70 -34.51 6.83
N ASP A 156 -19.80 -34.17 7.51
CA ASP A 156 -21.03 -33.69 6.88
C ASP A 156 -20.79 -32.37 6.15
N PHE A 157 -20.00 -31.46 6.72
CA PHE A 157 -19.62 -30.23 6.04
C PHE A 157 -18.85 -30.52 4.75
N VAL A 158 -17.81 -31.36 4.78
CA VAL A 158 -16.97 -31.68 3.61
C VAL A 158 -17.75 -32.41 2.50
N THR A 159 -18.74 -33.22 2.86
CA THR A 159 -19.60 -33.91 1.88
C THR A 159 -20.81 -33.08 1.43
N SER A 160 -21.09 -31.96 2.10
CA SER A 160 -22.22 -31.10 1.78
C SER A 160 -22.08 -30.37 0.43
N ALA A 161 -23.22 -30.02 -0.16
CA ALA A 161 -23.27 -29.10 -1.29
C ALA A 161 -22.65 -27.73 -0.98
N GLN A 162 -22.62 -27.32 0.29
CA GLN A 162 -22.00 -26.08 0.73
C GLN A 162 -20.47 -26.14 0.56
N PHE A 163 -19.82 -27.24 0.94
CA PHE A 163 -18.40 -27.44 0.65
C PHE A 163 -18.12 -27.57 -0.85
N GLY A 164 -18.98 -28.26 -1.61
CA GLY A 164 -18.87 -28.30 -3.07
C GLY A 164 -18.93 -26.90 -3.73
N SER A 165 -19.85 -26.05 -3.27
CA SER A 165 -19.91 -24.65 -3.70
C SER A 165 -18.71 -23.82 -3.23
N GLY A 166 -18.19 -24.11 -2.04
CA GLY A 166 -16.95 -23.53 -1.49
C GLY A 166 -15.73 -23.91 -2.33
N ALA A 167 -15.58 -25.17 -2.69
CA ALA A 167 -14.51 -25.67 -3.55
C ALA A 167 -14.57 -25.04 -4.95
N LEU A 168 -15.77 -24.90 -5.53
CA LEU A 168 -15.95 -24.19 -6.80
C LEU A 168 -15.56 -22.72 -6.68
N SER A 169 -15.99 -22.04 -5.61
CA SER A 169 -15.61 -20.65 -5.34
C SER A 169 -14.09 -20.48 -5.15
N GLY A 170 -13.44 -21.46 -4.51
CA GLY A 170 -11.99 -21.51 -4.37
C GLY A 170 -11.29 -21.70 -5.71
N ALA A 171 -11.81 -22.58 -6.58
CA ALA A 171 -11.29 -22.77 -7.93
C ALA A 171 -11.44 -21.48 -8.78
N VAL A 172 -12.57 -20.79 -8.68
CA VAL A 172 -12.77 -19.48 -9.33
C VAL A 172 -11.77 -18.46 -8.80
N ALA A 173 -11.57 -18.37 -7.48
CA ALA A 173 -10.61 -17.45 -6.88
C ALA A 173 -9.16 -17.73 -7.33
N VAL A 174 -8.77 -19.00 -7.47
CA VAL A 174 -7.47 -19.38 -8.04
C VAL A 174 -7.37 -18.95 -9.50
N GLY A 175 -8.43 -19.16 -10.30
CA GLY A 175 -8.48 -18.70 -11.69
C GLY A 175 -8.35 -17.18 -11.82
N GLU A 176 -9.05 -16.42 -10.98
CA GLU A 176 -8.94 -14.96 -10.90
C GLU A 176 -7.55 -14.51 -10.47
N PHE A 177 -6.94 -15.19 -9.48
CA PHE A 177 -5.58 -14.91 -9.05
C PHE A 177 -4.57 -15.14 -10.18
N VAL A 178 -4.65 -16.28 -10.89
CA VAL A 178 -3.75 -16.58 -12.02
C VAL A 178 -3.93 -15.55 -13.13
N THR A 179 -5.18 -15.20 -13.46
CA THR A 179 -5.48 -14.19 -14.47
C THR A 179 -4.90 -12.83 -14.07
N GLY A 180 -5.14 -12.38 -12.84
CA GLY A 180 -4.61 -11.13 -12.31
C GLY A 180 -3.08 -11.12 -12.24
N PHE A 181 -2.47 -12.26 -11.89
CA PHE A 181 -1.02 -12.42 -11.85
C PHE A 181 -0.39 -12.36 -13.24
N LEU A 182 -0.98 -13.02 -14.24
CA LEU A 182 -0.53 -12.92 -15.63
C LEU A 182 -0.65 -11.49 -16.17
N LEU A 183 -1.78 -10.82 -15.89
CA LEU A 183 -1.95 -9.40 -16.23
C LEU A 183 -0.89 -8.53 -15.56
N PHE A 184 -0.63 -8.76 -14.27
CA PHE A 184 0.42 -8.07 -13.52
C PHE A 184 1.78 -8.24 -14.19
N LEU A 185 2.18 -9.46 -14.57
CA LEU A 185 3.46 -9.73 -15.22
C LEU A 185 3.57 -9.02 -16.56
N VAL A 186 2.52 -9.05 -17.39
CA VAL A 186 2.48 -8.35 -18.68
C VAL A 186 2.62 -6.85 -18.49
N ILE A 187 1.83 -6.26 -17.59
CA ILE A 187 1.85 -4.82 -17.31
C ILE A 187 3.21 -4.40 -16.74
N LEU A 188 3.74 -5.17 -15.78
CA LEU A 188 5.06 -4.94 -15.19
C LEU A 188 6.15 -4.95 -16.25
N PHE A 189 6.13 -5.93 -17.17
CA PHE A 189 7.07 -6.00 -18.27
C PHE A 189 7.05 -4.72 -19.12
N PHE A 190 5.87 -4.24 -19.51
CA PHE A 190 5.75 -2.99 -20.27
C PHE A 190 6.26 -1.78 -19.50
N PHE A 191 5.99 -1.67 -18.20
CA PHE A 191 6.54 -0.57 -17.39
C PHE A 191 8.07 -0.65 -17.24
N LEU A 192 8.64 -1.84 -17.05
CA LEU A 192 10.09 -2.03 -16.98
C LEU A 192 10.79 -1.73 -18.31
N LYS A 193 10.17 -2.08 -19.43
CA LYS A 193 10.70 -1.87 -20.78
C LYS A 193 10.50 -0.44 -21.28
N ASP A 194 9.30 0.11 -21.17
CA ASP A 194 8.88 1.33 -21.86
C ASP A 194 8.30 2.42 -20.93
N GLY A 195 8.49 2.32 -19.60
CA GLY A 195 7.93 3.27 -18.63
C GLY A 195 8.11 4.76 -18.98
N ASP A 196 9.31 5.17 -19.43
CA ASP A 196 9.57 6.57 -19.85
C ASP A 196 8.75 6.97 -21.08
N LYS A 197 8.56 6.05 -22.05
CA LYS A 197 7.76 6.29 -23.27
C LYS A 197 6.28 6.34 -22.95
N ILE A 198 5.81 5.44 -22.08
CA ILE A 198 4.42 5.41 -21.61
C ILE A 198 4.11 6.74 -20.92
N TRP A 199 4.98 7.22 -20.03
CA TRP A 199 4.80 8.51 -19.38
C TRP A 199 4.84 9.68 -20.37
N ALA A 200 5.80 9.67 -21.30
CA ALA A 200 5.89 10.70 -22.34
C ALA A 200 4.62 10.78 -23.20
N PHE A 201 4.02 9.64 -23.55
CA PHE A 201 2.76 9.56 -24.29
C PHE A 201 1.62 10.26 -23.56
N PHE A 202 1.44 10.02 -22.26
CA PHE A 202 0.42 10.73 -21.46
C PHE A 202 0.66 12.23 -21.35
N LEU A 203 1.90 12.70 -21.51
CA LEU A 203 2.23 14.12 -21.48
C LEU A 203 2.14 14.82 -22.86
N GLN A 204 2.01 14.07 -23.96
CA GLN A 204 1.94 14.64 -25.32
C GLN A 204 0.83 15.69 -25.51
N PRO A 205 -0.38 15.54 -24.94
CA PRO A 205 -1.44 16.53 -25.12
C PRO A 205 -1.22 17.87 -24.37
N LEU A 206 -0.22 17.95 -23.50
CA LEU A 206 -0.01 19.09 -22.61
C LEU A 206 0.85 20.19 -23.25
N LYS A 207 0.62 21.46 -22.87
CA LYS A 207 1.49 22.58 -23.29
C LYS A 207 2.88 22.47 -22.64
N ALA A 208 3.91 23.05 -23.26
CA ALA A 208 5.31 22.93 -22.83
C ALA A 208 5.55 23.15 -21.31
N LYS A 209 4.95 24.19 -20.72
CA LYS A 209 5.07 24.47 -19.27
C LYS A 209 4.45 23.36 -18.40
N GLN A 210 3.33 22.79 -18.83
CA GLN A 210 2.63 21.70 -18.14
C GLN A 210 3.35 20.36 -18.35
N GLN A 211 3.95 20.15 -19.52
CA GLN A 211 4.76 18.98 -19.83
C GLN A 211 5.99 18.91 -18.91
N ALA A 212 6.71 20.02 -18.70
CA ALA A 212 7.83 20.08 -17.77
C ALA A 212 7.40 19.77 -16.33
N ARG A 213 6.23 20.27 -15.89
CA ARG A 213 5.63 19.93 -14.58
C ARG A 213 5.30 18.45 -14.49
N GLY A 214 4.66 17.88 -15.51
CA GLY A 214 4.32 16.46 -15.57
C GLY A 214 5.55 15.55 -15.54
N GLN A 215 6.65 15.91 -16.20
CA GLN A 215 7.90 15.15 -16.10
C GLN A 215 8.47 15.14 -14.68
N ARG A 216 8.40 16.27 -13.97
CA ARG A 216 8.81 16.34 -12.55
C ARG A 216 7.94 15.44 -11.69
N VAL A 217 6.62 15.53 -11.85
CA VAL A 217 5.65 14.70 -11.12
C VAL A 217 5.93 13.21 -11.35
N GLY A 218 6.14 12.78 -12.60
CA GLY A 218 6.45 11.38 -12.91
C GLY A 218 7.72 10.90 -12.24
N ARG A 219 8.80 11.71 -12.26
CA ARG A 219 10.04 11.38 -11.55
C ARG A 219 9.81 11.28 -10.05
N THR A 220 9.09 12.22 -9.46
CA THR A 220 8.74 12.21 -8.03
C THR A 220 7.95 10.94 -7.68
N ALA A 221 6.93 10.59 -8.46
CA ALA A 221 6.13 9.39 -8.21
C ALA A 221 6.98 8.12 -8.24
N VAL A 222 7.84 7.96 -9.26
CA VAL A 222 8.77 6.82 -9.34
C VAL A 222 9.74 6.79 -8.16
N THR A 223 10.29 7.94 -7.76
CA THR A 223 11.21 7.99 -6.60
C THR A 223 10.51 7.68 -5.28
N THR A 224 9.28 8.16 -5.08
CA THR A 224 8.50 7.95 -3.85
C THR A 224 8.06 6.50 -3.75
N LEU A 225 7.43 5.95 -4.79
CA LEU A 225 6.99 4.56 -4.83
C LEU A 225 8.16 3.59 -4.68
N GLY A 226 9.19 3.76 -5.51
CA GLY A 226 10.35 2.89 -5.45
C GLY A 226 11.12 3.04 -4.14
N GLY A 227 11.22 4.26 -3.60
CA GLY A 227 11.83 4.52 -2.29
C GLY A 227 11.09 3.81 -1.16
N TYR A 228 9.76 3.87 -1.15
CA TYR A 228 8.92 3.19 -0.16
C TYR A 228 9.10 1.67 -0.20
N VAL A 229 9.00 1.05 -1.37
CA VAL A 229 9.16 -0.42 -1.50
C VAL A 229 10.54 -0.85 -1.03
N ARG A 230 11.61 -0.22 -1.54
CA ARG A 230 12.98 -0.56 -1.16
C ARG A 230 13.22 -0.32 0.33
N GLY A 231 12.67 0.77 0.88
CA GLY A 231 12.80 1.07 2.29
C GLY A 231 12.08 0.05 3.17
N THR A 232 10.84 -0.28 2.83
CA THR A 232 10.04 -1.30 3.51
C THR A 232 10.70 -2.67 3.42
N SER A 233 11.26 -3.03 2.26
CA SER A 233 12.01 -4.30 2.10
C SER A 233 13.27 -4.35 2.96
N ILE A 234 14.00 -3.24 3.13
CA ILE A 234 15.17 -3.19 4.02
C ILE A 234 14.73 -3.35 5.47
N VAL A 235 13.70 -2.61 5.89
CA VAL A 235 13.11 -2.70 7.23
C VAL A 235 12.64 -4.13 7.52
N ALA A 236 11.80 -4.69 6.67
CA ALA A 236 11.30 -6.06 6.77
C ALA A 236 12.43 -7.10 6.86
N LEU A 237 13.51 -6.91 6.11
CA LEU A 237 14.67 -7.81 6.18
C LEU A 237 15.39 -7.71 7.54
N VAL A 238 15.56 -6.49 8.06
CA VAL A 238 16.18 -6.28 9.37
C VAL A 238 15.31 -6.86 10.46
N ASP A 239 13.98 -6.71 10.39
CA ASP A 239 13.05 -7.28 11.37
C ASP A 239 13.05 -8.80 11.32
N ALA A 240 12.98 -9.38 10.12
CA ALA A 240 13.02 -10.83 9.91
C ALA A 240 14.32 -11.43 10.45
N VAL A 241 15.46 -10.82 10.16
CA VAL A 241 16.76 -11.27 10.68
C VAL A 241 16.86 -11.05 12.19
N GLY A 242 16.50 -9.87 12.69
CA GLY A 242 16.59 -9.52 14.10
C GLY A 242 15.72 -10.43 14.98
N ILE A 243 14.44 -10.57 14.62
CA ILE A 243 13.50 -11.44 15.32
C ILE A 243 13.88 -12.91 15.10
N GLY A 244 14.23 -13.31 13.88
CA GLY A 244 14.65 -14.69 13.59
C GLY A 244 15.88 -15.13 14.39
N VAL A 245 16.89 -14.28 14.49
CA VAL A 245 18.09 -14.55 15.31
C VAL A 245 17.74 -14.60 16.79
N ALA A 246 16.89 -13.69 17.27
CA ALA A 246 16.44 -13.72 18.66
C ALA A 246 15.70 -15.02 19.01
N LEU A 247 14.76 -15.44 18.17
CA LEU A 247 14.02 -16.70 18.35
C LEU A 247 14.97 -17.90 18.32
N TRP A 248 15.92 -17.93 17.40
CA TRP A 248 16.90 -19.00 17.31
C TRP A 248 17.80 -19.08 18.56
N ILE A 249 18.29 -17.95 19.07
CA ILE A 249 19.12 -17.90 20.30
C ILE A 249 18.32 -18.35 21.53
N LEU A 250 17.04 -17.97 21.60
CA LEU A 250 16.14 -18.34 22.68
C LEU A 250 15.66 -19.80 22.60
N GLY A 251 16.08 -20.55 21.58
CA GLY A 251 15.69 -21.95 21.37
C GLY A 251 14.23 -22.11 20.97
N VAL A 252 13.58 -21.05 20.46
CA VAL A 252 12.20 -21.12 20.00
C VAL A 252 12.19 -21.92 18.68
N PRO A 253 11.41 -23.01 18.60
CA PRO A 253 11.30 -23.76 17.36
C PRO A 253 10.68 -22.88 16.28
N LEU A 254 10.83 -23.28 15.02
CA LEU A 254 10.23 -22.55 13.89
C LEU A 254 10.73 -21.12 13.73
N ALA A 255 11.90 -20.77 14.30
CA ALA A 255 12.50 -19.44 14.19
C ALA A 255 12.59 -18.96 12.72
N LEU A 256 12.95 -19.86 11.79
CA LEU A 256 13.03 -19.55 10.37
C LEU A 256 11.63 -19.33 9.73
N PRO A 257 10.64 -20.24 9.86
CA PRO A 257 9.26 -19.95 9.47
C PRO A 257 8.69 -18.65 10.05
N LEU A 258 8.92 -18.36 11.33
CA LEU A 258 8.44 -17.14 11.98
C LEU A 258 9.14 -15.90 11.44
N ALA A 259 10.45 -15.93 11.22
CA ALA A 259 11.20 -14.84 10.59
C ALA A 259 10.66 -14.50 9.19
N VAL A 260 10.25 -15.51 8.44
CA VAL A 260 9.62 -15.34 7.14
C VAL A 260 8.23 -14.69 7.27
N ILE A 261 7.42 -15.15 8.21
CA ILE A 261 6.12 -14.53 8.48
C ILE A 261 6.33 -13.07 8.85
N VAL A 262 7.29 -12.74 9.72
CA VAL A 262 7.69 -11.37 10.05
C VAL A 262 8.04 -10.59 8.78
N PHE A 263 8.89 -11.14 7.90
CA PHE A 263 9.28 -10.50 6.64
C PHE A 263 8.08 -10.12 5.77
N ILE A 264 7.14 -11.06 5.58
CA ILE A 264 5.96 -10.85 4.75
C ILE A 264 5.00 -9.88 5.43
N ALA A 265 4.80 -10.05 6.73
CA ALA A 265 3.85 -9.27 7.52
C ALA A 265 4.29 -7.81 7.65
N ALA A 266 5.60 -7.52 7.64
CA ALA A 266 6.15 -6.16 7.67
C ALA A 266 5.71 -5.24 6.51
N PHE A 267 5.18 -5.81 5.42
CA PHE A 267 4.57 -5.01 4.34
C PHE A 267 3.16 -4.49 4.67
N ILE A 268 2.53 -4.98 5.74
CA ILE A 268 1.25 -4.51 6.25
C ILE A 268 1.53 -3.67 7.51
N PRO A 269 1.48 -2.33 7.43
CA PRO A 269 1.79 -1.47 8.57
C PRO A 269 0.89 -1.77 9.76
N ILE A 270 1.45 -1.69 10.98
CA ILE A 270 0.80 -1.96 12.27
C ILE A 270 0.43 -3.45 12.46
N VAL A 271 -0.28 -4.05 11.52
CA VAL A 271 -0.71 -5.45 11.56
C VAL A 271 0.48 -6.39 11.58
N GLY A 272 1.51 -6.10 10.77
CA GLY A 272 2.66 -6.97 10.59
C GLY A 272 3.38 -7.32 11.89
N ALA A 273 3.80 -6.27 12.59
CA ALA A 273 4.52 -6.39 13.85
C ALA A 273 3.65 -7.01 14.96
N THR A 274 2.37 -6.63 15.05
CA THR A 274 1.46 -7.16 16.08
C THR A 274 1.18 -8.64 15.87
N VAL A 275 0.79 -9.04 14.65
CA VAL A 275 0.42 -10.43 14.37
C VAL A 275 1.66 -11.33 14.41
N ALA A 276 2.75 -10.94 13.76
CA ALA A 276 3.96 -11.77 13.76
C ALA A 276 4.62 -11.85 15.14
N GLY A 277 4.64 -10.75 15.90
CA GLY A 277 5.13 -10.73 17.28
C GLY A 277 4.26 -11.58 18.22
N ALA A 278 2.94 -11.50 18.09
CA ALA A 278 2.01 -12.33 18.87
C ALA A 278 2.19 -13.82 18.55
N LEU A 279 2.29 -14.17 17.26
CA LEU A 279 2.55 -15.55 16.85
C LEU A 279 3.88 -16.07 17.42
N ALA A 280 4.95 -15.27 17.34
CA ALA A 280 6.25 -15.64 17.88
C ALA A 280 6.21 -15.83 19.41
N ALA A 281 5.53 -14.93 20.14
CA ALA A 281 5.36 -15.03 21.58
C ALA A 281 4.51 -16.25 21.98
N LEU A 282 3.45 -16.56 21.21
CA LEU A 282 2.58 -17.71 21.44
C LEU A 282 3.35 -19.03 21.24
N VAL A 283 4.10 -19.14 20.15
CA VAL A 283 4.95 -20.32 19.90
C VAL A 283 5.97 -20.49 21.01
N ALA A 284 6.62 -19.40 21.46
CA ALA A 284 7.57 -19.45 22.58
C ALA A 284 6.91 -19.86 23.91
N LEU A 285 5.67 -19.43 24.16
CA LEU A 285 4.90 -19.76 25.36
C LEU A 285 4.62 -21.25 25.42
N VAL A 286 4.15 -21.81 24.31
CA VAL A 286 3.75 -23.21 24.18
C VAL A 286 4.96 -24.14 24.12
N ALA A 287 5.95 -23.80 23.29
CA ALA A 287 7.01 -24.74 22.95
C ALA A 287 8.24 -24.63 23.85
N VAL A 288 8.37 -23.56 24.64
CA VAL A 288 9.55 -23.34 25.48
C VAL A 288 9.17 -23.06 26.93
N SER A 289 8.66 -21.86 27.24
CA SER A 289 8.17 -21.50 28.57
C SER A 289 7.54 -20.11 28.59
N PRO A 290 6.69 -19.80 29.59
CA PRO A 290 6.16 -18.44 29.78
C PRO A 290 7.22 -17.36 29.96
N PHE A 291 8.36 -17.70 30.57
CA PHE A 291 9.47 -16.76 30.72
C PHE A 291 10.10 -16.43 29.36
N VAL A 292 10.35 -17.42 28.51
CA VAL A 292 10.90 -17.19 27.17
C VAL A 292 9.91 -16.41 26.30
N ALA A 293 8.62 -16.69 26.39
CA ALA A 293 7.59 -15.89 25.71
C ALA A 293 7.63 -14.41 26.09
N LEU A 294 7.76 -14.12 27.39
CA LEU A 294 7.90 -12.73 27.88
C LEU A 294 9.17 -12.07 27.31
N VAL A 295 10.29 -12.80 27.29
CA VAL A 295 11.55 -12.31 26.70
C VAL A 295 11.36 -12.04 25.20
N VAL A 296 10.68 -12.92 24.46
CA VAL A 296 10.36 -12.71 23.03
C VAL A 296 9.55 -11.43 22.84
N VAL A 297 8.50 -11.20 23.64
CA VAL A 297 7.71 -9.96 23.58
C VAL A 297 8.59 -8.73 23.80
N ILE A 298 9.46 -8.76 24.82
CA ILE A 298 10.37 -7.66 25.12
C ILE A 298 11.33 -7.41 23.94
N VAL A 299 11.87 -8.46 23.34
CA VAL A 299 12.78 -8.35 22.18
C VAL A 299 12.06 -7.81 20.96
N VAL A 300 10.85 -8.29 20.65
CA VAL A 300 10.04 -7.78 19.54
C VAL A 300 9.73 -6.30 19.74
N ILE A 301 9.35 -5.88 20.94
CA ILE A 301 9.13 -4.46 21.27
C ILE A 301 10.44 -3.67 21.08
N ALA A 302 11.57 -4.18 21.57
CA ALA A 302 12.86 -3.50 21.43
C ALA A 302 13.26 -3.33 19.95
N ILE A 303 13.06 -4.35 19.12
CA ILE A 303 13.32 -4.30 17.68
C ILE A 303 12.37 -3.29 17.01
N ASN A 304 11.08 -3.31 17.32
CA ASN A 304 10.12 -2.32 16.78
C ASN A 304 10.47 -0.88 17.19
N GLN A 305 10.97 -0.67 18.40
CA GLN A 305 11.41 0.65 18.85
C GLN A 305 12.68 1.10 18.11
N LEU A 306 13.62 0.19 17.88
CA LEU A 306 14.80 0.44 17.05
C LEU A 306 14.41 0.77 15.61
N GLU A 307 13.43 0.04 15.09
CA GLU A 307 12.84 0.23 13.78
C GLU A 307 12.25 1.63 13.64
N GLY A 308 11.32 2.00 14.52
CA GLY A 308 10.63 3.28 14.49
C GLY A 308 11.55 4.48 14.75
N ASN A 309 12.54 4.35 15.64
CA ASN A 309 13.35 5.49 16.08
C ASN A 309 14.64 5.68 15.28
N LEU A 310 15.20 4.62 14.68
CA LEU A 310 16.46 4.70 13.93
C LEU A 310 16.31 4.26 12.47
N LEU A 311 15.77 3.07 12.21
CA LEU A 311 15.75 2.51 10.85
C LEU A 311 14.80 3.28 9.95
N GLN A 312 13.55 3.51 10.37
CA GLN A 312 12.57 4.24 9.56
C GLN A 312 13.06 5.66 9.20
N PRO A 313 13.57 6.49 10.13
CA PRO A 313 14.11 7.81 9.78
C PRO A 313 15.29 7.77 8.82
N VAL A 314 16.18 6.77 8.92
CA VAL A 314 17.36 6.65 8.05
C VAL A 314 16.99 6.11 6.67
N VAL A 315 16.15 5.09 6.62
CA VAL A 315 15.77 4.36 5.41
C VAL A 315 14.68 5.09 4.62
N MET A 316 13.73 5.71 5.32
CA MET A 316 12.60 6.44 4.73
C MET A 316 12.75 7.97 4.78
N ALA A 317 13.96 8.48 5.06
CA ALA A 317 14.30 9.89 5.31
C ALA A 317 13.70 10.91 4.32
N GLN A 318 13.36 10.49 3.11
CA GLN A 318 12.87 11.36 2.03
C GLN A 318 11.39 11.15 1.66
N SER A 319 10.71 10.13 2.20
CA SER A 319 9.49 9.63 1.56
C SER A 319 8.17 10.04 2.22
N LEU A 320 8.11 10.27 3.54
CA LEU A 320 6.80 10.29 4.22
C LEU A 320 6.75 11.18 5.46
N LYS A 321 6.43 12.47 5.27
CA LYS A 321 5.87 13.33 6.34
C LYS A 321 4.35 13.37 6.22
N LEU A 322 3.70 12.21 6.30
CA LEU A 322 2.24 12.13 6.36
C LEU A 322 1.79 12.18 7.81
N HIS A 323 0.68 12.89 8.05
CA HIS A 323 0.03 12.86 9.36
C HIS A 323 -0.50 11.44 9.64
N PRO A 324 -0.38 10.88 10.87
CA PRO A 324 -0.84 9.53 11.18
C PRO A 324 -2.30 9.27 10.79
N LEU A 325 -3.17 10.28 10.94
CA LEU A 325 -4.57 10.22 10.50
C LEU A 325 -4.71 9.89 9.00
N VAL A 326 -3.85 10.43 8.13
CA VAL A 326 -3.89 10.16 6.68
C VAL A 326 -3.52 8.72 6.40
N ILE A 327 -2.54 8.18 7.11
CA ILE A 327 -2.12 6.77 7.00
C ILE A 327 -3.26 5.87 7.46
N LEU A 328 -3.88 6.17 8.62
CA LEU A 328 -5.01 5.40 9.14
C LEU A 328 -6.19 5.39 8.17
N LEU A 329 -6.59 6.56 7.65
CA LEU A 329 -7.69 6.65 6.69
C LEU A 329 -7.37 5.94 5.38
N ALA A 330 -6.13 6.04 4.89
CA ALA A 330 -5.70 5.32 3.70
C ALA A 330 -5.75 3.80 3.92
N LEU A 331 -5.21 3.28 5.04
CA LEU A 331 -5.26 1.86 5.40
C LEU A 331 -6.70 1.36 5.46
N SER A 332 -7.58 2.08 6.16
CA SER A 332 -8.99 1.71 6.28
C SER A 332 -9.67 1.67 4.90
N ALA A 333 -9.46 2.70 4.08
CA ALA A 333 -10.02 2.76 2.73
C ALA A 333 -9.51 1.61 1.85
N GLY A 334 -8.21 1.35 1.82
CA GLY A 334 -7.67 0.25 1.01
C GLY A 334 -8.07 -1.13 1.52
N THR A 335 -8.18 -1.32 2.84
CA THR A 335 -8.69 -2.57 3.41
C THR A 335 -10.13 -2.84 2.95
N ILE A 336 -10.99 -1.82 2.97
CA ILE A 336 -12.38 -1.94 2.50
C ILE A 336 -12.45 -2.19 0.98
N LEU A 337 -11.61 -1.51 0.20
CA LEU A 337 -11.68 -1.56 -1.27
C LEU A 337 -11.00 -2.79 -1.87
N GLY A 338 -9.90 -3.25 -1.30
CA GLY A 338 -9.03 -4.28 -1.87
C GLY A 338 -8.52 -5.32 -0.86
N GLY A 339 -9.11 -5.38 0.34
CA GLY A 339 -8.69 -6.30 1.39
C GLY A 339 -7.24 -6.09 1.82
N ILE A 340 -6.54 -7.19 2.11
CA ILE A 340 -5.13 -7.17 2.52
C ILE A 340 -4.25 -6.49 1.46
N VAL A 341 -4.48 -6.78 0.18
CA VAL A 341 -3.70 -6.18 -0.91
C VAL A 341 -3.92 -4.68 -0.96
N GLY A 342 -5.16 -4.22 -0.81
CA GLY A 342 -5.48 -2.81 -0.74
C GLY A 342 -4.83 -2.12 0.48
N ALA A 343 -4.76 -2.78 1.64
CA ALA A 343 -4.09 -2.26 2.82
C ALA A 343 -2.59 -2.02 2.58
N VAL A 344 -1.88 -3.00 1.99
CA VAL A 344 -0.45 -2.88 1.62
C VAL A 344 -0.22 -1.74 0.62
N LEU A 345 -1.12 -1.60 -0.36
CA LEU A 345 -1.02 -0.57 -1.41
C LEU A 345 -1.37 0.83 -0.91
N SER A 346 -2.12 0.95 0.18
CA SER A 346 -2.69 2.22 0.66
C SER A 346 -1.63 3.27 0.99
N VAL A 347 -0.61 2.88 1.74
CA VAL A 347 0.46 3.79 2.18
C VAL A 347 1.29 4.33 1.01
N PRO A 348 1.86 3.50 0.11
CA PRO A 348 2.64 4.02 -1.01
C PRO A 348 1.81 4.87 -1.96
N ILE A 349 0.53 4.54 -2.16
CA ILE A 349 -0.37 5.33 -2.99
C ILE A 349 -0.65 6.69 -2.34
N ALA A 350 -0.99 6.72 -1.04
CA ALA A 350 -1.21 7.96 -0.30
C ALA A 350 0.05 8.85 -0.25
N ALA A 351 1.22 8.23 -0.01
CA ALA A 351 2.53 8.88 -0.06
C ALA A 351 2.76 9.59 -1.40
N THR A 352 2.48 8.86 -2.47
CA THR A 352 2.72 9.30 -3.84
C THR A 352 1.73 10.38 -4.22
N ALA A 353 0.45 10.22 -3.93
CA ALA A 353 -0.57 11.24 -4.13
C ALA A 353 -0.18 12.55 -3.44
N TRP A 354 0.24 12.49 -2.17
CA TRP A 354 0.72 13.66 -1.44
C TRP A 354 1.98 14.28 -2.08
N ALA A 355 2.94 13.46 -2.48
CA ALA A 355 4.17 13.94 -3.13
C ALA A 355 3.89 14.59 -4.49
N ILE A 356 2.90 14.09 -5.23
CA ILE A 356 2.43 14.65 -6.50
C ILE A 356 1.83 16.04 -6.27
N VAL A 357 0.88 16.16 -5.33
CA VAL A 357 0.23 17.44 -4.99
C VAL A 357 1.29 18.48 -4.58
N LYS A 358 2.18 18.10 -3.65
CA LYS A 358 3.27 18.97 -3.20
C LYS A 358 4.22 19.39 -4.31
N THR A 359 4.49 18.51 -5.29
CA THR A 359 5.39 18.81 -6.41
C THR A 359 4.71 19.69 -7.46
N TRP A 360 3.41 19.52 -7.64
CA TRP A 360 2.62 20.31 -8.57
C TRP A 360 2.50 21.77 -8.15
N ASP A 361 2.36 22.01 -6.84
CA ASP A 361 2.14 23.35 -6.28
C ASP A 361 3.43 24.17 -6.07
N LYS A 362 4.62 23.58 -6.26
CA LYS A 362 5.89 24.30 -6.08
C LYS A 362 6.15 25.31 -7.20
N PRO A 363 6.36 26.61 -6.89
CA PRO A 363 6.69 27.64 -7.88
C PRO A 363 8.04 27.38 -8.57
N ASP A 364 8.09 27.64 -9.89
CA ASP A 364 9.24 27.33 -10.75
C ASP A 364 10.55 28.06 -10.31
N TRP A 365 10.46 29.20 -9.59
CA TRP A 365 11.61 30.02 -9.14
C TRP A 365 12.40 29.44 -7.95
N GLN A 366 11.82 28.53 -7.15
CA GLN A 366 12.53 27.86 -6.06
C GLN A 366 13.47 26.75 -6.55
N LEU A 367 13.49 26.49 -7.86
CA LEU A 367 14.26 25.42 -8.50
C LEU A 367 15.49 25.94 -9.26
N GLU A 368 15.59 27.25 -9.49
CA GLU A 368 16.73 27.91 -10.15
C GLU A 368 17.80 28.40 -9.16
N GLN A 369 17.62 28.20 -7.85
CA GLN A 369 18.70 28.50 -6.91
C GLN A 369 19.88 27.58 -7.19
N PRO A 370 21.06 28.11 -7.56
CA PRO A 370 22.25 27.30 -7.75
C PRO A 370 22.52 26.54 -6.45
N ALA A 371 22.80 25.25 -6.54
CA ALA A 371 23.21 24.45 -5.38
C ALA A 371 24.24 25.24 -4.56
N PRO A 372 24.13 25.27 -3.21
CA PRO A 372 25.06 26.01 -2.39
C PRO A 372 26.47 25.56 -2.75
N ARG A 373 27.30 26.51 -3.22
CA ARG A 373 28.70 26.26 -3.60
C ARG A 373 29.32 25.46 -2.46
N ARG A 374 29.69 24.20 -2.73
CA ARG A 374 30.53 23.41 -1.86
C ARG A 374 31.68 24.33 -1.48
N LYS A 375 31.75 24.75 -0.20
CA LYS A 375 32.91 25.49 0.31
C LYS A 375 34.10 24.59 -0.02
N ALA A 376 34.94 25.05 -0.94
CA ALA A 376 36.22 24.41 -1.17
C ALA A 376 36.87 24.29 0.20
N ALA A 377 37.15 23.05 0.61
CA ALA A 377 38.03 22.80 1.73
C ALA A 377 39.33 23.52 1.38
N LYS A 378 39.61 24.63 2.06
CA LYS A 378 40.94 25.22 2.08
C LYS A 378 41.80 24.19 2.82
N GLY A 379 42.59 23.44 2.05
CA GLY A 379 43.79 22.81 2.56
C GLY A 379 44.84 23.86 2.88
#